data_AF-A0A8X7TIU7-F1
#
_entry.id   AF-A0A8X7TIU7-F1
#
_cell.length_a   1.000
_cell.length_b   1.000
_cell.length_c   1.000
_cell.angle_alpha   90.00
_cell.angle_beta   90.00
_cell.angle_gamma   90.00
#
_symmetry.space_group_name_H-M   'P 1'
#
loop_
_entity.id
_entity.type
_entity.pdbx_description
1 polymer ?
#
loop_
_entity_poly.entity_id
_entity_poly.type
_entity_poly.pdbx_seq_one_letter_code
_entity_poly.pdbx_strand_id
1 'polypeptide(L)'
;MNWLTMECRFTVKVRVMPSSWFLLLRFWLRVDGVLMRLRETRMHYVFGKGETPTVLRESCWRNNKGYPVDLAFYSDPGPISQRLPVIKQITQKLKIPRKV
;
A
#
# COMPACT_ATOMS: atom_id res chain seq x y z
N MET A 1 4.97 -29.30 -16.02
CA MET A 1 5.06 -29.00 -14.57
C MET A 1 5.22 -27.51 -14.43
N ASN A 2 4.11 -26.78 -14.22
CA ASN A 2 4.15 -25.34 -14.08
C ASN A 2 4.62 -25.04 -12.66
N TRP A 3 5.89 -24.67 -12.53
CA TRP A 3 6.42 -24.08 -11.32
C TRP A 3 5.50 -22.92 -10.93
N LEU A 4 4.89 -23.00 -9.75
CA LEU A 4 4.06 -21.92 -9.21
C LEU A 4 4.93 -20.66 -9.17
N THR A 5 4.67 -19.72 -10.07
CA THR A 5 5.48 -18.50 -10.12
C THR A 5 5.04 -17.63 -8.97
N MET A 6 5.99 -17.34 -8.07
CA MET A 6 5.78 -16.41 -6.97
C MET A 6 6.44 -15.09 -7.33
N GLU A 7 5.64 -14.04 -7.41
CA GLU A 7 6.13 -12.68 -7.60
C GLU A 7 5.92 -11.86 -6.34
N CYS A 8 7.02 -11.35 -5.80
CA CYS A 8 7.03 -10.38 -4.72
C CYS A 8 7.64 -9.08 -5.25
N ARG A 9 6.88 -7.98 -5.20
CA ARG A 9 7.35 -6.65 -5.59
C ARG A 9 7.07 -5.65 -4.47
N PHE A 10 8.10 -4.97 -4.02
CA PHE A 10 7.99 -3.91 -3.03
C PHE A 10 8.45 -2.59 -3.65
N THR A 11 7.59 -1.58 -3.64
CA THR A 11 7.90 -0.27 -4.22
C THR A 11 7.60 0.82 -3.20
N VAL A 12 8.57 1.71 -3.01
CA VAL A 12 8.45 2.89 -2.16
C VAL A 12 8.57 4.11 -3.06
N LYS A 13 7.59 5.01 -3.00
CA LYS A 13 7.64 6.30 -3.70
C LYS A 13 7.50 7.41 -2.69
N VAL A 14 8.48 8.32 -2.67
CA VAL A 14 8.48 9.51 -1.83
C VAL A 14 8.24 10.71 -2.72
N ARG A 15 7.33 11.60 -2.30
CA ARG A 15 7.13 12.93 -2.89
C ARG A 15 7.32 13.96 -1.80
N VAL A 16 8.32 14.81 -1.95
CA VAL A 16 8.60 15.89 -1.00
C VAL A 16 8.16 17.20 -1.63
N MET A 17 7.30 17.93 -0.94
CA MET A 17 6.95 19.32 -1.23
C MET A 17 7.47 20.19 -0.07
N PRO A 18 7.69 21.50 -0.28
CA PRO A 18 8.22 22.38 0.78
C PRO A 18 7.41 22.39 2.07
N SER A 19 6.09 22.18 1.98
CA SER A 19 5.14 22.21 3.11
C SER A 19 4.68 20.84 3.60
N SER A 20 4.99 19.76 2.87
CA SER A 20 4.45 18.43 3.17
C SER A 20 5.22 17.34 2.43
N TRP A 21 5.31 16.15 3.02
CA TRP A 21 5.80 14.98 2.29
C TRP A 21 4.75 13.87 2.26
N PHE A 22 4.80 13.11 1.18
CA PHE A 22 3.92 11.99 0.93
C PHE A 22 4.76 10.74 0.62
N LEU A 23 4.47 9.66 1.33
CA LEU A 23 5.09 8.36 1.15
C LEU A 23 4.02 7.37 0.72
N LEU A 24 4.21 6.78 -0.46
CA LEU A 24 3.42 5.66 -0.94
C LEU A 24 4.26 4.40 -0.88
N LEU A 25 3.90 3.53 0.06
CA LEU A 25 4.43 2.18 0.17
C LEU A 25 3.45 1.23 -0.50
N ARG A 26 3.90 0.50 -1.52
CA ARG A 26 3.12 -0.53 -2.19
C ARG A 26 3.88 -1.86 -2.14
N PHE A 27 3.36 -2.79 -1.35
CA PHE A 27 3.82 -4.18 -1.30
C PHE A 27 2.83 -5.06 -2.06
N TRP A 28 3.36 -5.80 -3.03
CA TRP A 28 2.62 -6.68 -3.92
C TRP A 28 3.16 -8.10 -3.79
N LEU A 29 2.29 -9.04 -3.47
CA LEU A 29 2.62 -10.46 -3.41
C LEU A 29 1.58 -11.25 -4.21
N ARG A 30 2.05 -11.98 -5.21
CA ARG A 30 1.25 -12.88 -6.05
C ARG A 30 1.83 -14.27 -5.97
N VAL A 31 0.97 -15.24 -5.66
CA VAL A 31 1.24 -16.67 -5.74
C VAL A 31 0.18 -17.25 -6.67
N ASP A 32 0.60 -17.67 -7.86
CA ASP A 32 -0.32 -18.20 -8.87
C ASP A 32 -1.13 -19.38 -8.31
N GLY A 33 -2.45 -19.36 -8.55
CA GLY A 33 -3.38 -20.42 -8.12
C GLY A 33 -3.72 -20.48 -6.62
N VAL A 34 -3.11 -19.64 -5.78
CA VAL A 34 -3.30 -19.72 -4.32
C VAL A 34 -3.81 -18.41 -3.73
N LEU A 35 -3.03 -17.33 -3.90
CA LEU A 35 -3.22 -16.12 -3.10
C LEU A 35 -2.60 -14.89 -3.77
N MET A 36 -3.35 -13.79 -3.73
CA MET A 36 -2.78 -12.46 -4.00
C MET A 36 -3.04 -11.54 -2.83
N ARG A 37 -1.99 -10.79 -2.44
CA ARG A 37 -2.01 -9.81 -1.37
C ARG A 37 -1.41 -8.51 -1.85
N LEU A 38 -2.16 -7.43 -1.64
CA LEU A 38 -1.70 -6.07 -1.85
C LEU A 38 -1.79 -5.32 -0.53
N ARG A 39 -0.66 -4.75 -0.10
CA ARG A 39 -0.57 -3.93 1.10
C ARG A 39 -0.07 -2.55 0.71
N GLU A 40 -0.95 -1.57 0.82
CA GLU A 40 -0.63 -0.17 0.57
C GLU A 40 -0.58 0.58 1.90
N THR A 41 0.50 1.30 2.16
CA THR A 41 0.59 2.25 3.28
C THR A 41 0.88 3.62 2.72
N ARG A 42 -0.03 4.57 2.96
CA ARG A 42 0.14 5.97 2.58
C ARG A 42 0.41 6.74 3.85
N MET A 43 1.51 7.49 3.86
CA MET A 43 1.80 8.42 4.94
C MET A 43 1.85 9.81 4.35
N HIS A 44 1.08 10.70 4.93
CA HIS A 44 1.06 12.11 4.59
C HIS A 44 1.46 12.91 5.81
N TYR A 45 2.44 13.78 5.64
CA TYR A 45 2.92 14.66 6.68
C TYR A 45 2.72 16.09 6.24
N VAL A 46 2.05 16.88 7.07
CA VAL A 46 1.85 18.31 6.84
C VAL A 46 2.69 19.09 7.83
N PHE A 47 3.55 19.97 7.31
CA PHE A 47 4.33 20.91 8.10
C PHE A 47 3.42 22.08 8.49
N GLY A 48 2.70 21.94 9.61
CA GLY A 48 1.88 23.03 10.15
C GLY A 48 2.76 24.15 10.72
N LYS A 49 2.55 25.39 10.27
CA LYS A 49 3.08 26.60 10.93
C LYS A 49 2.33 26.80 12.26
N GLY A 50 2.77 26.12 13.33
CA GLY A 50 2.31 26.38 14.70
C GLY A 50 1.46 25.29 15.36
N GLU A 51 1.05 24.25 14.65
CA GLU A 51 0.36 23.09 15.22
C GLU A 51 1.29 21.87 15.33
N THR A 52 0.98 20.97 16.27
CA THR A 52 1.75 19.73 16.46
C THR A 52 1.90 18.98 15.13
N PRO A 53 3.12 18.53 14.78
CA PRO A 53 3.36 17.86 13.52
C PRO A 53 2.46 16.63 13.41
N THR A 54 1.55 16.68 12.44
CA THR A 54 0.50 15.68 12.25
C THR A 54 0.86 14.80 11.07
N VAL A 55 1.02 13.51 11.34
CA VAL A 55 1.17 12.47 10.32
C VAL A 55 -0.16 11.79 10.16
N LEU A 56 -0.74 11.85 8.96
CA LEU A 56 -1.84 10.99 8.57
C LEU A 56 -1.26 9.69 8.01
N ARG A 57 -1.59 8.56 8.62
CA ARG A 57 -1.21 7.22 8.15
C ARG A 57 -2.45 6.47 7.73
N GLU A 58 -2.49 6.07 6.48
CA GLU A 58 -3.52 5.19 5.93
C GLU A 58 -2.88 3.85 5.57
N SER A 59 -3.52 2.75 5.95
CA SER A 59 -3.06 1.40 5.66
C SER A 59 -4.23 0.60 5.10
N CYS A 60 -4.12 0.21 3.83
CA CYS A 60 -5.12 -0.56 3.10
C CYS A 60 -4.56 -1.95 2.80
N TRP A 61 -5.25 -2.97 3.30
CA TRP A 61 -4.90 -4.37 3.10
C TRP A 61 -5.97 -4.97 2.20
N ARG A 62 -5.52 -5.48 1.05
CA ARG A 62 -6.39 -6.16 0.09
C ARG A 62 -5.85 -7.58 -0.09
N ASN A 63 -6.73 -8.58 0.02
CA ASN A 63 -6.40 -9.97 -0.26
C ASN A 63 -7.55 -10.58 -1.04
N ASN A 64 -7.26 -11.72 -1.65
CA ASN A 64 -8.28 -12.64 -2.11
C ASN A 64 -7.64 -14.02 -2.21
N LYS A 65 -8.45 -15.07 -2.09
CA LYS A 65 -8.04 -16.48 -2.18
C LYS A 65 -8.76 -17.10 -3.37
N GLY A 66 -8.08 -17.93 -4.16
CA GLY A 66 -8.71 -18.68 -5.27
C GLY A 66 -8.92 -17.88 -6.54
N TYR A 67 -7.83 -17.36 -7.13
CA TYR A 67 -7.91 -16.68 -8.41
C TYR A 67 -7.90 -17.65 -9.59
N PRO A 68 -8.67 -17.38 -10.65
CA PRO A 68 -8.50 -18.06 -11.93
C PRO A 68 -7.11 -17.75 -12.50
N VAL A 69 -6.50 -18.76 -13.12
CA VAL A 69 -5.14 -18.75 -13.71
C VAL A 69 -5.09 -17.91 -15.00
N ASP A 70 -5.83 -16.82 -15.08
CA ASP A 70 -5.78 -15.94 -16.25
C ASP A 70 -4.62 -14.94 -16.07
N LEU A 71 -3.41 -15.46 -16.30
CA LEU A 71 -2.14 -14.87 -15.87
C LEU A 71 -1.87 -13.46 -16.42
N ALA A 72 -2.46 -13.11 -17.56
CA ALA A 72 -2.16 -11.88 -18.30
C ALA A 72 -2.71 -10.61 -17.62
N PHE A 73 -3.91 -10.68 -17.03
CA PHE A 73 -4.52 -9.54 -16.35
C PHE A 73 -3.87 -9.24 -14.99
N TYR A 74 -3.15 -10.22 -14.43
CA TYR A 74 -2.57 -10.13 -13.10
C TYR A 74 -1.09 -9.72 -13.06
N SER A 75 -0.49 -9.50 -14.23
CA SER A 75 0.90 -9.04 -14.35
C SER A 75 1.07 -7.58 -13.92
N ASP A 76 0.03 -6.76 -14.07
CA ASP A 76 0.10 -5.32 -13.81
C ASP A 76 -0.53 -4.91 -12.47
N PRO A 77 0.27 -4.43 -11.49
CA PRO A 77 -0.20 -4.10 -10.14
C PRO A 77 -1.11 -2.85 -10.10
N GLY A 78 -1.24 -2.11 -11.20
CA GLY A 78 -2.11 -0.94 -11.34
C GLY A 78 -3.60 -1.32 -11.32
N PRO A 79 -4.12 -1.89 -12.42
CA PRO A 79 -5.56 -2.17 -12.60
C PRO A 79 -6.12 -3.14 -11.55
N ILE A 80 -5.31 -4.10 -11.09
CA ILE A 80 -5.79 -5.11 -10.13
C ILE A 80 -6.10 -4.47 -8.78
N SER A 81 -5.35 -3.45 -8.36
CA SER A 81 -5.54 -2.80 -7.07
C SER A 81 -6.99 -2.37 -6.84
N GLN A 82 -7.70 -1.90 -7.87
CA GLN A 82 -9.10 -1.47 -7.80
C GLN A 82 -10.11 -2.62 -7.69
N ARG A 83 -9.77 -3.80 -8.23
CA ARG A 83 -10.66 -4.97 -8.25
C ARG A 83 -10.54 -5.83 -7.00
N LEU A 84 -9.45 -5.69 -6.23
CA LEU A 84 -9.26 -6.45 -5.01
C LEU A 84 -10.15 -5.94 -3.87
N PRO A 85 -10.87 -6.83 -3.17
CA PRO A 85 -11.64 -6.44 -2.00
C PRO A 85 -10.70 -5.94 -0.90
N VAL A 86 -11.08 -4.82 -0.28
CA VAL A 86 -10.37 -4.27 0.87
C VAL A 86 -10.82 -5.02 2.11
N ILE A 87 -9.92 -5.77 2.74
CA ILE A 87 -10.21 -6.49 3.98
C ILE A 87 -10.15 -5.54 5.17
N LYS A 88 -9.16 -4.65 5.12
CA LYS A 88 -8.80 -3.81 6.25
C LYS A 88 -8.34 -2.47 5.73
N GLN A 89 -8.99 -1.42 6.19
CA GLN A 89 -8.57 -0.05 5.96
C GLN A 89 -8.46 0.62 7.33
N ILE A 90 -7.26 1.09 7.66
CA ILE A 90 -7.00 1.83 8.89
C ILE A 90 -6.52 3.22 8.51
N THR A 91 -7.20 4.23 9.02
CA THR A 91 -6.75 5.62 8.95
C THR A 91 -6.43 6.08 10.36
N GLN A 92 -5.19 6.51 10.58
CA GLN A 92 -4.66 6.94 11.85
C GLN A 92 -4.08 8.34 11.73
N LYS A 93 -4.54 9.25 12.58
CA LYS A 93 -3.93 10.57 12.77
C LYS A 93 -2.93 10.46 13.91
N LEU A 94 -1.64 10.41 13.57
CA LEU A 94 -0.53 10.39 14.52
C LEU A 94 -0.12 11.83 14.81
N LYS A 95 -0.29 12.24 16.07
CA LYS A 95 0.31 13.48 16.57
C LYS A 95 1.70 13.14 17.09
N ILE A 96 2.73 13.77 16.55
CA ILE A 96 4.09 13.57 17.05
C ILE A 96 4.21 14.41 18.35
N PRO A 97 4.54 13.79 19.50
CA PRO A 97 4.79 14.54 20.71
C PRO A 97 6.02 15.43 20.50
N ARG A 98 5.89 16.72 20.80
CA ARG A 98 7.04 17.64 20.81
C ARG A 98 7.98 17.12 21.90
N LYS A 99 9.23 16.77 21.55
CA LYS A 99 10.27 16.59 22.57
C LYS A 99 10.44 17.95 23.25
N VAL A 100 10.11 17.99 24.53
CA VAL A 100 10.48 19.08 25.47
C VAL A 100 11.98 19.04 25.66
#